data_AF-A0A4U0RSV1-F1
#
_entry.id   AF-A0A4U0RSV1-F1
#
_cell.length_a   1.000
_cell.length_b   1.000
_cell.length_c   1.000
_cell.angle_alpha   90.00
_cell.angle_beta   90.00
_cell.angle_gamma   90.00
#
_symmetry.space_group_name_H-M   'P 1'
#
loop_
_entity.id
_entity.type
_entity.pdbx_description
1 polymer ?
#
loop_
_entity_poly.entity_id
_entity_poly.type
_entity_poly.pdbx_seq_one_letter_code
_entity_poly.pdbx_strand_id
1 'polypeptide(L)'
;MSGFLDHVADAPEIAVAALLGDRPLVVLAPHPDDETLGCGALLFDAAGAGTPCHVICVTDGARSHPGSRAWPAARLAQARQDELRAAVRILAPAASVTWLGHPDCGAPDDAGAAEAIARLVPQGALLLASWGDDPHIDHQQVARLAYRIAAARPDLALAFYPIWGRFTDLQAPALRIEATDAACDAKARALACHRTQMTALIDDDPEGFVMTKAHQSHFLTHPEIVIAP
;
A
#
# COMPACT_ATOMS: atom_id res chain seq x y z
N MET A 1 -0.01 -6.03 -21.72
CA MET A 1 -0.44 -5.00 -20.75
C MET A 1 -1.94 -5.17 -20.57
N SER A 2 -2.48 -4.79 -19.41
CA SER A 2 -3.91 -4.88 -19.08
C SER A 2 -4.65 -3.63 -19.59
N GLY A 3 -5.98 -3.70 -19.73
CA GLY A 3 -6.78 -2.54 -20.15
C GLY A 3 -6.63 -1.32 -19.22
N PHE A 4 -6.45 -1.53 -17.91
CA PHE A 4 -6.20 -0.43 -16.96
C PHE A 4 -4.88 0.29 -17.24
N LEU A 5 -3.79 -0.46 -17.50
CA LEU A 5 -2.47 0.13 -17.73
C LEU A 5 -2.38 0.86 -19.06
N ASP A 6 -3.07 0.35 -20.08
CA ASP A 6 -3.17 1.03 -21.37
C ASP A 6 -3.94 2.35 -21.21
N HIS A 7 -5.00 2.36 -20.38
CA HIS A 7 -5.77 3.57 -20.10
C HIS A 7 -4.96 4.64 -19.35
N VAL A 8 -4.15 4.23 -18.36
CA VAL A 8 -3.39 5.18 -17.54
C VAL A 8 -2.02 5.56 -18.13
N ALA A 9 -1.60 4.96 -19.24
CA ALA A 9 -0.31 5.26 -19.87
C ALA A 9 -0.15 6.75 -20.23
N ASP A 10 -1.23 7.37 -20.71
CA ASP A 10 -1.27 8.79 -21.08
C ASP A 10 -1.88 9.68 -19.98
N ALA A 11 -2.11 9.14 -18.78
CA ALA A 11 -2.61 9.92 -17.66
C ALA A 11 -1.60 11.03 -17.28
N PRO A 12 -2.09 12.22 -16.86
CA PRO A 12 -1.22 13.32 -16.50
C PRO A 12 -0.33 12.95 -15.31
N GLU A 13 0.87 13.51 -15.33
CA GLU A 13 1.86 13.35 -14.28
C GLU A 13 1.65 14.39 -13.17
N ILE A 14 2.02 14.03 -11.94
CA ILE A 14 1.96 14.92 -10.79
C ILE A 14 3.22 14.74 -9.93
N ALA A 15 3.88 15.86 -9.63
CA ALA A 15 4.95 15.89 -8.65
C ALA A 15 4.42 15.62 -7.24
N VAL A 16 5.19 14.88 -6.43
CA VAL A 16 4.83 14.56 -5.03
C VAL A 16 4.49 15.82 -4.22
N ALA A 17 5.25 16.90 -4.37
CA ALA A 17 4.99 18.18 -3.70
C ALA A 17 3.65 18.82 -4.10
N ALA A 18 3.23 18.67 -5.37
CA ALA A 18 1.95 19.20 -5.85
C ALA A 18 0.77 18.36 -5.37
N LEU A 19 0.93 17.04 -5.30
CA LEU A 19 -0.08 16.13 -4.75
C LEU A 19 -0.35 16.43 -3.27
N LEU A 20 0.72 16.56 -2.48
CA LEU A 20 0.61 16.71 -1.03
C LEU A 20 0.29 18.16 -0.62
N GLY A 21 0.91 19.15 -1.26
CA GLY A 21 1.01 20.50 -0.71
C GLY A 21 1.69 20.44 0.67
N ASP A 22 1.10 21.07 1.67
CA ASP A 22 1.58 21.05 3.05
C ASP A 22 0.99 19.90 3.90
N ARG A 23 0.27 18.95 3.28
CA ARG A 23 -0.44 17.90 4.02
C ARG A 23 0.50 16.79 4.48
N PRO A 24 0.35 16.28 5.71
CA PRO A 24 0.90 14.97 6.09
C PRO A 24 0.39 13.87 5.16
N LEU A 25 1.19 12.83 4.96
CA LEU A 25 0.81 11.65 4.19
C LEU A 25 0.48 10.49 5.12
N VAL A 26 -0.70 9.91 4.99
CA VAL A 26 -1.06 8.64 5.65
C VAL A 26 -1.38 7.59 4.60
N VAL A 27 -0.61 6.49 4.58
CA VAL A 27 -0.89 5.32 3.74
C VAL A 27 -1.62 4.28 4.59
N LEU A 28 -2.85 3.95 4.19
CA LEU A 28 -3.62 2.86 4.76
C LEU A 28 -3.44 1.63 3.86
N ALA A 29 -2.62 0.69 4.31
CA ALA A 29 -2.20 -0.50 3.57
C ALA A 29 -3.04 -1.73 3.99
N PRO A 30 -3.77 -2.38 3.07
CA PRO A 30 -4.47 -3.62 3.36
C PRO A 30 -3.53 -4.70 3.91
N HIS A 31 -2.43 -4.96 3.20
CA HIS A 31 -1.44 -5.97 3.56
C HIS A 31 -0.04 -5.38 3.76
N PRO A 32 0.87 -6.11 4.43
CA PRO A 32 2.27 -5.74 4.54
C PRO A 32 2.99 -6.01 3.21
N ASP A 33 3.25 -4.96 2.43
CA ASP A 33 3.90 -4.90 1.10
C ASP A 33 3.18 -3.89 0.18
N ASP A 34 1.87 -3.70 0.33
CA ASP A 34 1.07 -2.76 -0.45
C ASP A 34 1.56 -1.31 -0.35
N GLU A 35 2.06 -0.90 0.82
CA GLU A 35 2.65 0.43 1.03
C GLU A 35 3.88 0.63 0.14
N THR A 36 4.65 -0.44 -0.07
CA THR A 36 5.85 -0.42 -0.90
C THR A 36 5.49 -0.56 -2.37
N LEU A 37 4.58 -1.47 -2.71
CA LEU A 37 4.15 -1.75 -4.09
C LEU A 37 3.47 -0.52 -4.72
N GLY A 38 2.49 0.05 -4.01
CA GLY A 38 1.66 1.14 -4.52
C GLY A 38 2.22 2.54 -4.25
N CYS A 39 2.94 2.73 -3.14
CA CYS A 39 3.27 4.06 -2.63
C CYS A 39 4.76 4.22 -2.21
N GLY A 40 5.63 3.29 -2.55
CA GLY A 40 7.01 3.27 -2.05
C GLY A 40 7.82 4.50 -2.47
N ALA A 41 7.75 4.88 -3.74
CA ALA A 41 8.47 6.05 -4.24
C ALA A 41 7.85 7.36 -3.70
N LEU A 42 6.51 7.43 -3.66
CA LEU A 42 5.79 8.54 -3.04
C LEU A 42 6.19 8.75 -1.56
N LEU A 43 6.26 7.67 -0.77
CA LEU A 43 6.69 7.71 0.63
C LEU A 43 8.12 8.25 0.77
N PHE A 44 9.03 7.82 -0.11
CA PHE A 44 10.42 8.25 -0.08
C PHE A 44 10.58 9.73 -0.39
N ASP A 45 9.98 10.20 -1.49
CA ASP A 45 10.06 11.60 -1.88
C ASP A 45 9.33 12.51 -0.88
N ALA A 46 8.19 12.08 -0.34
CA ALA A 46 7.48 12.83 0.70
C ALA A 46 8.33 12.96 1.98
N ALA A 47 8.92 11.88 2.46
CA ALA A 47 9.78 11.91 3.64
C ALA A 47 11.06 12.72 3.41
N GLY A 48 11.65 12.63 2.21
CA GLY A 48 12.81 13.42 1.81
C GLY A 48 12.55 14.93 1.78
N ALA A 49 11.31 15.33 1.48
CA ALA A 49 10.85 16.71 1.55
C ALA A 49 10.50 17.18 2.99
N GLY A 50 10.60 16.30 3.99
CA GLY A 50 10.24 16.60 5.38
C GLY A 50 8.74 16.47 5.69
N THR A 51 7.95 15.91 4.77
CA THR A 51 6.51 15.66 5.01
C THR A 51 6.34 14.58 6.08
N PRO A 52 5.56 14.83 7.16
CA PRO A 52 5.22 13.80 8.13
C PRO A 52 4.48 12.64 7.46
N CYS A 53 5.02 11.43 7.58
CA CYS A 53 4.46 10.22 6.99
C CYS A 53 4.00 9.23 8.06
N HIS A 54 2.89 8.54 7.82
CA HIS A 54 2.38 7.46 8.66
C HIS A 54 1.91 6.29 7.78
N VAL A 55 2.42 5.09 8.03
CA VAL A 55 1.89 3.86 7.42
C VAL A 55 1.05 3.12 8.45
N ILE A 56 -0.21 2.85 8.12
CA ILE A 56 -1.13 2.05 8.92
C ILE A 56 -1.42 0.77 8.14
N CYS A 57 -0.92 -0.36 8.64
CA CYS A 57 -1.16 -1.67 8.04
C CYS A 57 -2.35 -2.35 8.73
N VAL A 58 -3.37 -2.71 7.94
CA VAL A 58 -4.68 -3.13 8.43
C VAL A 58 -4.68 -4.60 8.80
N THR A 59 -4.22 -5.48 7.90
CA THR A 59 -4.23 -6.92 8.11
C THR A 59 -2.84 -7.50 8.29
N ASP A 60 -2.78 -8.74 8.80
CA ASP A 60 -1.52 -9.43 9.07
C ASP A 60 -0.88 -10.11 7.85
N GLY A 61 -1.61 -10.25 6.75
CA GLY A 61 -1.15 -10.92 5.53
C GLY A 61 -0.80 -12.40 5.72
N ALA A 62 -1.30 -13.06 6.76
CA ALA A 62 -0.84 -14.39 7.15
C ALA A 62 -1.50 -15.55 6.39
N ARG A 63 -2.42 -15.29 5.46
CA ARG A 63 -3.13 -16.33 4.69
C ARG A 63 -2.50 -16.66 3.34
N SER A 64 -1.33 -16.08 3.02
CA SER A 64 -0.62 -16.37 1.77
C SER A 64 -0.08 -17.80 1.67
N HIS A 65 0.19 -18.47 2.80
CA HIS A 65 0.78 -19.83 2.83
C HIS A 65 0.08 -20.73 3.88
N PRO A 66 -1.22 -21.03 3.73
CA PRO A 66 -1.99 -21.72 4.76
C PRO A 66 -1.58 -23.19 4.96
N GLY A 67 -0.90 -23.80 3.99
CA GLY A 67 -0.42 -25.19 4.03
C GLY A 67 0.96 -25.34 4.64
N SER A 68 1.72 -24.26 4.84
CA SER A 68 3.08 -24.32 5.37
C SER A 68 3.11 -24.78 6.82
N ARG A 69 3.93 -25.80 7.10
CA ARG A 69 4.20 -26.27 8.46
C ARG A 69 5.37 -25.51 9.08
N ALA A 70 6.33 -25.09 8.25
CA ALA A 70 7.46 -24.28 8.68
C ALA A 70 7.03 -22.85 9.03
N TRP A 71 6.00 -22.32 8.37
CA TRP A 71 5.51 -20.95 8.52
C TRP A 71 4.02 -20.92 8.92
N PRO A 72 3.68 -21.36 10.15
CA PRO A 72 2.31 -21.20 10.65
C PRO A 72 1.93 -19.71 10.69
N ALA A 73 0.63 -19.42 10.56
CA ALA A 73 0.10 -18.05 10.41
C ALA A 73 0.70 -17.03 11.40
N ALA A 74 0.81 -17.36 12.69
CA ALA A 74 1.39 -16.46 13.69
C ALA A 74 2.87 -16.11 13.42
N ARG A 75 3.67 -17.08 12.97
CA ARG A 75 5.07 -16.85 12.58
C ARG A 75 5.13 -15.98 11.32
N LEU A 76 4.27 -16.26 10.34
CA LEU A 76 4.22 -15.53 9.08
C LEU A 76 3.80 -14.06 9.31
N ALA A 77 2.76 -13.82 10.11
CA ALA A 77 2.31 -12.49 10.52
C ALA A 77 3.46 -11.68 11.16
N GLN A 78 4.19 -12.29 12.11
CA GLN A 78 5.33 -11.63 12.76
C GLN A 78 6.42 -11.27 11.75
N ALA A 79 6.77 -12.19 10.85
CA ALA A 79 7.76 -11.93 9.81
C ALA A 79 7.31 -10.80 8.89
N ARG A 80 6.08 -10.83 8.37
CA ARG A 80 5.54 -9.77 7.51
C ARG A 80 5.49 -8.41 8.21
N GLN A 81 5.20 -8.36 9.51
CA GLN A 81 5.29 -7.13 10.30
C GLN A 81 6.72 -6.57 10.34
N ASP A 82 7.72 -7.43 10.51
CA ASP A 82 9.13 -7.02 10.56
C ASP A 82 9.64 -6.60 9.18
N GLU A 83 9.19 -7.26 8.11
CA GLU A 83 9.46 -6.91 6.71
C GLU A 83 8.90 -5.53 6.37
N LEU A 84 7.63 -5.26 6.71
CA LEU A 84 7.01 -3.93 6.60
C LEU A 84 7.82 -2.86 7.31
N ARG A 85 8.21 -3.07 8.58
CA ARG A 85 9.01 -2.10 9.34
C ARG A 85 10.37 -1.87 8.70
N ALA A 86 11.00 -2.92 8.14
CA ALA A 86 12.27 -2.80 7.44
C ALA A 86 12.13 -1.99 6.14
N ALA A 87 11.09 -2.27 5.36
CA ALA A 87 10.77 -1.54 4.13
C ALA A 87 10.50 -0.05 4.42
N VAL A 88 9.61 0.26 5.36
CA VAL A 88 9.29 1.64 5.73
C VAL A 88 10.52 2.37 6.28
N ARG A 89 11.43 1.71 7.00
CA ARG A 89 12.68 2.34 7.45
C ARG A 89 13.58 2.77 6.30
N ILE A 90 13.55 2.09 5.15
CA ILE A 90 14.28 2.48 3.95
C ILE A 90 13.60 3.65 3.26
N LEU A 91 12.26 3.61 3.17
CA LEU A 91 11.46 4.59 2.45
C LEU A 91 11.36 5.92 3.22
N ALA A 92 10.96 5.85 4.49
CA ALA A 92 10.69 7.00 5.33
C ALA A 92 11.14 6.72 6.78
N PRO A 93 12.43 6.89 7.11
CA PRO A 93 12.99 6.50 8.41
C PRO A 93 12.32 7.15 9.63
N ALA A 94 11.75 8.35 9.46
CA ALA A 94 11.04 9.09 10.49
C ALA A 94 9.51 8.83 10.50
N ALA A 95 9.00 8.01 9.58
CA ALA A 95 7.58 7.70 9.53
C ALA A 95 7.15 6.86 10.75
N SER A 96 5.94 7.12 11.21
CA SER A 96 5.29 6.21 12.15
C SER A 96 4.77 4.98 11.39
N VAL A 97 4.78 3.83 12.05
CA VAL A 97 4.18 2.59 11.53
C VAL A 97 3.22 2.05 12.59
N THR A 98 1.94 2.00 12.26
CA THR A 98 0.92 1.34 13.08
C THR A 98 0.53 0.01 12.47
N TRP A 99 0.63 -1.04 13.27
CA TRP A 99 0.17 -2.38 12.91
C TRP A 99 -1.15 -2.67 13.62
N LEU A 100 -2.24 -2.78 12.87
CA LEU A 100 -3.54 -3.17 13.43
C LEU A 100 -3.65 -4.70 13.54
N GLY A 101 -3.10 -5.42 12.55
CA GLY A 101 -2.96 -6.87 12.61
C GLY A 101 -4.28 -7.63 12.61
N HIS A 102 -5.29 -7.12 11.91
CA HIS A 102 -6.52 -7.88 11.67
C HIS A 102 -6.19 -9.14 10.85
N PRO A 103 -6.95 -10.23 10.99
CA PRO A 103 -6.73 -11.41 10.16
C PRO A 103 -6.84 -11.07 8.67
N ASP A 104 -5.91 -11.57 7.87
CA ASP A 104 -5.96 -11.52 6.40
C ASP A 104 -7.28 -12.11 5.85
N CYS A 105 -7.82 -11.49 4.79
CA CYS A 105 -9.18 -11.61 4.27
C CYS A 105 -10.29 -11.26 5.30
N GLY A 106 -9.97 -10.40 6.26
CA GLY A 106 -10.83 -10.03 7.38
C GLY A 106 -10.62 -8.59 7.84
N ALA A 107 -10.24 -7.68 6.94
CA ALA A 107 -10.18 -6.26 7.26
C ALA A 107 -11.56 -5.77 7.79
N PRO A 108 -11.59 -5.00 8.89
CA PRO A 108 -12.85 -4.47 9.35
C PRO A 108 -13.33 -3.39 8.37
N ASP A 109 -14.65 -3.20 8.26
CA ASP A 109 -15.18 -2.04 7.53
C ASP A 109 -16.27 -1.30 8.34
N ASP A 110 -16.52 -1.67 9.60
CA ASP A 110 -17.54 -1.02 10.40
C ASP A 110 -17.17 0.41 10.87
N ALA A 111 -18.18 1.12 11.39
CA ALA A 111 -18.03 2.50 11.85
C ALA A 111 -17.06 2.63 13.05
N GLY A 112 -16.99 1.62 13.92
CA GLY A 112 -16.09 1.64 15.07
C GLY A 112 -14.63 1.52 14.67
N ALA A 113 -14.34 0.65 13.69
CA ALA A 113 -13.02 0.54 13.08
C ALA A 113 -12.61 1.84 12.36
N ALA A 114 -13.52 2.42 11.57
CA ALA A 114 -13.27 3.71 10.92
C ALA A 114 -12.96 4.82 11.94
N GLU A 115 -13.72 4.91 13.04
CA GLU A 115 -13.48 5.88 14.10
C GLU A 115 -12.12 5.65 14.79
N ALA A 116 -11.77 4.40 15.06
CA ALA A 116 -10.50 4.04 15.69
C ALA A 116 -9.30 4.40 14.81
N ILE A 117 -9.38 4.12 13.50
CA ILE A 117 -8.32 4.46 12.54
C ILE A 117 -8.26 5.97 12.33
N ALA A 118 -9.40 6.67 12.27
CA ALA A 118 -9.44 8.13 12.11
C ALA A 118 -8.69 8.88 13.22
N ARG A 119 -8.63 8.33 14.44
CA ARG A 119 -7.83 8.90 15.55
C ARG A 119 -6.32 8.82 15.35
N LEU A 120 -5.85 7.94 14.46
CA LEU A 120 -4.45 7.78 14.09
C LEU A 120 -4.03 8.70 12.94
N VAL A 121 -5.00 9.34 12.27
CA VAL A 121 -4.78 10.22 11.12
C VAL A 121 -4.67 11.68 11.59
N PRO A 122 -3.53 12.36 11.37
CA PRO A 122 -3.35 13.75 11.78
C PRO A 122 -4.30 14.68 11.02
N GLN A 123 -4.55 15.86 11.58
CA GLN A 123 -5.41 16.86 10.97
C GLN A 123 -4.89 17.29 9.59
N GLY A 124 -5.78 17.43 8.62
CA GLY A 124 -5.43 17.93 7.28
C GLY A 124 -4.63 16.97 6.40
N ALA A 125 -4.46 15.71 6.79
CA ALA A 125 -3.66 14.74 6.04
C ALA A 125 -4.29 14.37 4.69
N LEU A 126 -3.44 13.95 3.76
CA LEU A 126 -3.86 13.09 2.65
C LEU A 126 -3.89 11.64 3.16
N LEU A 127 -5.10 11.08 3.24
CA LEU A 127 -5.32 9.66 3.45
C LEU A 127 -5.31 8.95 2.09
N LEU A 128 -4.32 8.08 1.90
CA LEU A 128 -4.13 7.30 0.70
C LEU A 128 -4.43 5.83 1.02
N ALA A 129 -5.44 5.24 0.38
CA ALA A 129 -5.91 3.88 0.64
C ALA A 129 -5.91 3.01 -0.64
N SER A 130 -6.07 1.71 -0.52
CA SER A 130 -6.24 0.83 -1.69
C SER A 130 -7.48 1.20 -2.50
N TRP A 131 -7.41 1.07 -3.81
CA TRP A 131 -8.52 1.40 -4.71
C TRP A 131 -9.73 0.44 -4.52
N GLY A 132 -10.93 1.00 -4.54
CA GLY A 132 -12.16 0.29 -4.23
C GLY A 132 -12.59 -0.76 -5.25
N ASP A 133 -12.12 -0.67 -6.50
CA ASP A 133 -12.39 -1.68 -7.54
C ASP A 133 -11.24 -2.69 -7.69
N ASP A 134 -10.26 -2.66 -6.78
CA ASP A 134 -9.24 -3.70 -6.71
C ASP A 134 -9.92 -5.07 -6.39
N PRO A 135 -9.55 -6.16 -7.08
CA PRO A 135 -10.26 -7.44 -6.96
C PRO A 135 -10.12 -8.12 -5.59
N HIS A 136 -9.16 -7.71 -4.75
CA HIS A 136 -8.95 -8.31 -3.44
C HIS A 136 -9.93 -7.78 -2.38
N ILE A 137 -10.53 -8.69 -1.60
CA ILE A 137 -11.57 -8.33 -0.61
C ILE A 137 -11.09 -7.32 0.44
N ASP A 138 -9.89 -7.49 0.99
CA ASP A 138 -9.35 -6.53 1.96
C ASP A 138 -9.10 -5.15 1.33
N HIS A 139 -8.72 -5.08 0.05
CA HIS A 139 -8.51 -3.80 -0.63
C HIS A 139 -9.83 -3.05 -0.75
N GLN A 140 -10.91 -3.77 -1.08
CA GLN A 140 -12.26 -3.21 -1.14
C GLN A 140 -12.75 -2.75 0.25
N GLN A 141 -12.49 -3.55 1.29
CA GLN A 141 -12.88 -3.21 2.66
C GLN A 141 -12.11 -2.00 3.19
N VAL A 142 -10.81 -1.93 2.93
CA VAL A 142 -9.96 -0.77 3.29
C VAL A 142 -10.37 0.49 2.51
N ALA A 143 -10.76 0.37 1.25
CA ALA A 143 -11.33 1.49 0.50
C ALA A 143 -12.63 2.00 1.16
N ARG A 144 -13.53 1.10 1.57
CA ARG A 144 -14.76 1.46 2.28
C ARG A 144 -14.49 2.09 3.65
N LEU A 145 -13.48 1.62 4.39
CA LEU A 145 -13.01 2.27 5.61
C LEU A 145 -12.56 3.71 5.31
N ALA A 146 -11.75 3.92 4.26
CA ALA A 146 -11.23 5.22 3.91
C ALA A 146 -12.35 6.21 3.55
N TYR A 147 -13.37 5.76 2.80
CA TYR A 147 -14.58 6.57 2.56
C TYR A 147 -15.32 6.94 3.85
N ARG A 148 -15.51 5.99 4.78
CA ARG A 148 -16.15 6.27 6.08
C ARG A 148 -15.35 7.25 6.92
N ILE A 149 -14.02 7.14 6.93
CA ILE A 149 -13.11 8.06 7.62
C ILE A 149 -13.24 9.46 7.03
N ALA A 150 -13.12 9.61 5.71
CA ALA A 150 -13.22 10.90 5.02
C ALA A 150 -14.59 11.56 5.23
N ALA A 151 -15.68 10.79 5.22
CA ALA A 151 -17.02 11.30 5.51
C ALA A 151 -17.15 11.88 6.94
N ALA A 152 -16.45 11.28 7.92
CA ALA A 152 -16.44 11.76 9.31
C ALA A 152 -15.39 12.86 9.57
N ARG A 153 -14.41 13.03 8.67
CA ARG A 153 -13.26 13.92 8.80
C ARG A 153 -13.09 14.77 7.53
N PRO A 154 -13.94 15.81 7.35
CA PRO A 154 -13.91 16.67 6.17
C PRO A 154 -12.62 17.51 6.03
N ASP A 155 -11.75 17.51 7.04
CA ASP A 155 -10.41 18.09 6.96
C ASP A 155 -9.42 17.23 6.16
N LEU A 156 -9.71 15.95 5.96
CA LEU A 156 -8.83 15.04 5.24
C LEU A 156 -9.04 15.12 3.74
N ALA A 157 -7.96 15.07 2.98
CA ALA A 157 -8.00 14.70 1.59
C ALA A 157 -8.01 13.16 1.48
N LEU A 158 -8.74 12.62 0.51
CA LEU A 158 -8.76 11.19 0.21
C LEU A 158 -8.24 10.98 -1.20
N ALA A 159 -7.45 9.93 -1.39
CA ALA A 159 -7.09 9.40 -2.69
C ALA A 159 -6.82 7.89 -2.58
N PHE A 160 -6.68 7.24 -3.73
CA PHE A 160 -6.53 5.78 -3.80
C PHE A 160 -5.32 5.34 -4.63
N TYR A 161 -4.79 4.15 -4.37
CA TYR A 161 -3.76 3.50 -5.18
C TYR A 161 -4.18 2.08 -5.57
N PRO A 162 -3.99 1.66 -6.83
CA PRO A 162 -4.30 0.30 -7.27
C PRO A 162 -3.11 -0.64 -7.05
N ILE A 163 -3.37 -1.89 -6.67
CA ILE A 163 -2.38 -2.96 -6.60
C ILE A 163 -2.71 -4.01 -7.65
N TRP A 164 -3.78 -4.79 -7.45
CA TRP A 164 -4.22 -5.80 -8.41
C TRP A 164 -5.12 -5.22 -9.48
N GLY A 165 -5.82 -4.12 -9.20
CA GLY A 165 -6.62 -3.38 -10.20
C GLY A 165 -5.80 -2.98 -11.43
N ARG A 166 -4.48 -2.78 -11.25
CA ARG A 166 -3.52 -2.54 -12.35
C ARG A 166 -3.54 -3.64 -13.40
N PHE A 167 -3.90 -4.88 -13.07
CA PHE A 167 -3.85 -6.01 -14.00
C PHE A 167 -5.23 -6.41 -14.54
N THR A 168 -6.23 -5.53 -14.38
CA THR A 168 -7.60 -5.71 -14.87
C THR A 168 -7.89 -4.82 -16.08
N ASP A 169 -9.08 -4.96 -16.66
CA ASP A 169 -9.58 -4.08 -17.73
C ASP A 169 -10.42 -2.90 -17.21
N LEU A 170 -10.41 -2.67 -15.89
CA LEU A 170 -11.12 -1.55 -15.28
C LEU A 170 -10.46 -0.22 -15.66
N GLN A 171 -11.17 0.88 -15.47
CA GLN A 171 -10.69 2.23 -15.76
C GLN A 171 -11.05 3.18 -14.63
N ALA A 172 -10.16 4.12 -14.33
CA ALA A 172 -10.41 5.18 -13.37
C ALA A 172 -9.63 6.44 -13.77
N PRO A 173 -10.16 7.65 -13.47
CA PRO A 173 -9.38 8.88 -13.55
C PRO A 173 -8.17 8.78 -12.62
N ALA A 174 -6.98 8.80 -13.22
CA ALA A 174 -5.73 8.55 -12.55
C ALA A 174 -4.71 9.66 -12.81
N LEU A 175 -3.79 9.81 -11.88
CA LEU A 175 -2.56 10.58 -11.98
C LEU A 175 -1.36 9.65 -11.85
N ARG A 176 -0.29 9.92 -12.59
CA ARG A 176 0.99 9.21 -12.46
C ARG A 176 1.93 10.02 -11.58
N ILE A 177 2.52 9.39 -10.56
CA ILE A 177 3.49 10.07 -9.69
C ILE A 177 4.81 10.24 -10.44
N GLU A 178 5.31 11.47 -10.47
CA GLU A 178 6.68 11.78 -10.87
C GLU A 178 7.60 11.45 -9.68
N ALA A 179 8.20 10.26 -9.72
CA ALA A 179 9.15 9.80 -8.72
C ALA A 179 10.59 10.15 -9.11
N THR A 180 11.43 10.48 -8.13
CA THR A 180 12.87 10.62 -8.37
C THR A 180 13.54 9.25 -8.59
N ASP A 181 14.67 9.22 -9.29
CA ASP A 181 15.47 8.00 -9.45
C ASP A 181 15.87 7.41 -8.08
N ALA A 182 16.18 8.28 -7.10
CA ALA A 182 16.50 7.88 -5.74
C ALA A 182 15.30 7.19 -5.04
N ALA A 183 14.08 7.67 -5.30
CA ALA A 183 12.86 7.05 -4.80
C ALA A 183 12.61 5.68 -5.45
N CYS A 184 12.83 5.56 -6.76
CA CYS A 184 12.76 4.28 -7.48
C CYS A 184 13.77 3.26 -6.93
N ASP A 185 15.02 3.67 -6.69
CA ASP A 185 16.05 2.83 -6.07
C ASP A 185 15.70 2.43 -4.64
N ALA A 186 15.17 3.37 -3.85
CA ALA A 186 14.73 3.11 -2.48
C ALA A 186 13.56 2.12 -2.45
N LYS A 187 12.58 2.28 -3.35
CA LYS A 187 11.47 1.34 -3.55
C LYS A 187 11.97 -0.06 -3.90
N ALA A 188 12.95 -0.20 -4.78
CA ALA A 188 13.54 -1.49 -5.10
C ALA A 188 14.18 -2.17 -3.89
N ARG A 189 14.92 -1.41 -3.07
CA ARG A 189 15.50 -1.92 -1.82
C ARG A 189 14.43 -2.28 -0.78
N ALA A 190 13.39 -1.47 -0.64
CA ALA A 190 12.27 -1.72 0.26
C ALA A 190 11.47 -2.96 -0.16
N LEU A 191 11.22 -3.15 -1.45
CA LEU A 191 10.52 -4.32 -1.97
C LEU A 191 11.28 -5.62 -1.65
N ALA A 192 12.61 -5.58 -1.69
CA ALA A 192 13.44 -6.72 -1.33
C ALA A 192 13.35 -7.11 0.17
N CYS A 193 12.82 -6.24 1.04
CA CYS A 193 12.58 -6.58 2.43
C CYS A 193 11.41 -7.56 2.61
N HIS A 194 10.42 -7.55 1.71
CA HIS A 194 9.21 -8.40 1.76
C HIS A 194 9.48 -9.83 1.30
N ARG A 195 10.46 -10.49 1.92
CA ARG A 195 11.01 -11.78 1.44
C ARG A 195 9.98 -12.90 1.46
N THR A 196 9.05 -12.91 2.43
CA THR A 196 7.98 -13.91 2.49
C THR A 196 7.06 -13.90 1.27
N GLN A 197 6.95 -12.77 0.56
CA GLN A 197 6.09 -12.64 -0.62
C GLN A 197 6.90 -12.51 -1.93
N MET A 198 8.13 -11.99 -1.87
CA MET A 198 8.92 -11.68 -3.07
C MET A 198 9.94 -12.77 -3.45
N THR A 199 10.05 -13.84 -2.65
CA THR A 199 11.02 -14.93 -2.83
C THR A 199 10.43 -16.30 -2.50
N ALA A 200 11.14 -17.37 -2.87
CA ALA A 200 10.81 -18.75 -2.47
C ALA A 200 11.34 -19.08 -1.05
N LEU A 201 11.23 -18.13 -0.10
CA LEU A 201 11.66 -18.33 1.29
C LEU A 201 10.80 -19.40 2.00
N ILE A 202 9.53 -19.49 1.62
CA ILE A 202 8.57 -20.49 2.06
C ILE A 202 8.45 -21.49 0.92
N ASP A 203 8.94 -22.72 1.12
CA ASP A 203 9.09 -23.74 0.07
C ASP A 203 8.30 -25.03 0.36
N ASP A 204 7.57 -25.07 1.48
CA ASP A 204 6.78 -26.23 1.93
C ASP A 204 5.27 -26.09 1.71
N ASP A 205 4.82 -25.04 1.01
CA ASP A 205 3.43 -24.84 0.56
C ASP A 205 3.38 -24.58 -0.96
N PRO A 206 3.14 -25.61 -1.79
CA PRO A 206 3.13 -25.48 -3.25
C PRO A 206 2.07 -24.53 -3.81
N GLU A 207 0.97 -24.32 -3.08
CA GLU A 207 -0.10 -23.38 -3.46
C GLU A 207 0.07 -22.01 -2.78
N GLY A 208 1.17 -21.85 -2.04
CA GLY A 208 1.53 -20.60 -1.37
C GLY A 208 1.78 -19.47 -2.36
N PHE A 209 1.34 -18.27 -1.98
CA PHE A 209 1.50 -17.10 -2.83
C PHE A 209 2.96 -16.62 -2.86
N VAL A 210 3.52 -16.51 -4.07
CA VAL A 210 4.77 -15.80 -4.32
C VAL A 210 4.56 -14.82 -5.46
N MET A 211 4.87 -13.55 -5.22
CA MET A 211 4.79 -12.51 -6.24
C MET A 211 5.72 -12.86 -7.42
N THR A 212 5.17 -12.95 -8.62
CA THR A 212 5.95 -13.31 -9.81
C THR A 212 7.02 -12.25 -10.11
N LYS A 213 8.13 -12.65 -10.75
CA LYS A 213 9.16 -11.69 -11.18
C LYS A 213 8.63 -10.66 -12.18
N ALA A 214 7.65 -11.03 -12.99
CA ALA A 214 6.99 -10.10 -13.91
C ALA A 214 6.20 -9.03 -13.14
N HIS A 215 5.43 -9.40 -12.12
CA HIS A 215 4.72 -8.43 -11.28
C HIS A 215 5.69 -7.57 -10.45
N GLN A 216 6.72 -8.17 -9.85
CA GLN A 216 7.76 -7.40 -9.14
C GLN A 216 8.38 -6.35 -10.08
N SER A 217 8.80 -6.76 -11.29
CA SER A 217 9.32 -5.83 -12.29
C SER A 217 8.31 -4.75 -12.65
N HIS A 218 7.03 -5.10 -12.80
CA HIS A 218 5.97 -4.14 -13.10
C HIS A 218 5.91 -3.00 -12.08
N PHE A 219 5.84 -3.33 -10.79
CA PHE A 219 5.78 -2.34 -9.72
C PHE A 219 7.06 -1.51 -9.58
N LEU A 220 8.20 -2.01 -10.05
CA LEU A 220 9.48 -1.31 -10.01
C LEU A 220 9.71 -0.40 -11.22
N THR A 221 9.17 -0.74 -12.39
CA THR A 221 9.48 -0.01 -13.64
C THR A 221 8.34 0.87 -14.13
N HIS A 222 7.12 0.70 -13.61
CA HIS A 222 5.97 1.53 -13.97
C HIS A 222 5.68 2.56 -12.87
N PRO A 223 5.16 3.73 -13.25
CA PRO A 223 4.85 4.77 -12.28
C PRO A 223 3.83 4.31 -11.25
N GLU A 224 3.94 4.88 -10.06
CA GLU A 224 2.90 4.83 -9.04
C GLU A 224 1.70 5.64 -9.51
N ILE A 225 0.52 5.18 -9.11
CA ILE A 225 -0.76 5.70 -9.61
C ILE A 225 -1.58 6.17 -8.43
N VAL A 226 -2.14 7.36 -8.56
CA VAL A 226 -3.11 7.92 -7.63
C VAL A 226 -4.44 8.10 -8.34
N ILE A 227 -5.51 7.62 -7.73
CA ILE A 227 -6.88 7.68 -8.23
C ILE A 227 -7.68 8.61 -7.31
N ALA A 228 -8.47 9.50 -7.90
CA ALA A 228 -9.33 10.40 -7.15
C ALA A 228 -10.51 9.64 -6.51
N PRO A 229 -11.14 10.18 -5.44
CA PRO A 229 -12.23 9.50 -4.73
C PRO A 229 -13.51 9.22 -5.53
#